data_AF-A0AAW0TWY0-F1
#
_entry.id   AF-A0AAW0TWY0-F1
#
_cell.length_a   1.000
_cell.length_b   1.000
_cell.length_c   1.000
_cell.angle_alpha   90.00
_cell.angle_beta   90.00
_cell.angle_gamma   90.00
#
_symmetry.space_group_name_H-M   'P 1'
#
loop_
_entity.id
_entity.type
_entity.pdbx_description
1 polymer ?
#
loop_
_entity_poly.entity_id
_entity_poly.type
_entity_poly.pdbx_seq_one_letter_code
_entity_poly.pdbx_strand_id
1 'polypeptide(L)'
;MDTNTEPQVAVGVEGVTNNIMGDQEVLVVTQKHQHYPLPIIPALYSKLLLLVVLPVGGFLMPVFHNEETGTSSFSGLQYLHVCVWAVVMLLTWYIKGEHKNSRILGYHDFYNSTRHLHRTTFYIMSGGNVILMVLACLVRDYCMGGSVSRCSVNISLSPVNYQQITFLLEVVIAIPFVIKHIVFVVRFNAAAAPPDTLADDLAFRISGPESYVGVRGPSSLEWVLERQADLLQVLRHRNSLLTQQVFSLTQQLEQS
;
A
#
# COMPACT_ATOMS: atom_id res chain seq x y z
N MET A 1 79.43 19.90 -16.53
CA MET A 1 79.00 19.29 -15.27
C MET A 1 77.69 19.93 -14.90
N ASP A 2 76.67 19.09 -14.84
CA ASP A 2 75.26 19.40 -14.88
C ASP A 2 74.77 20.17 -13.66
N THR A 3 73.70 20.95 -13.82
CA THR A 3 72.38 20.64 -13.24
C THR A 3 71.39 21.76 -13.53
N ASN A 4 70.37 21.43 -14.33
CA ASN A 4 69.10 22.14 -14.44
C ASN A 4 68.37 22.07 -13.10
N THR A 5 67.73 23.15 -12.65
CA THR A 5 66.68 23.07 -11.63
C THR A 5 65.57 24.07 -11.95
N GLU A 6 64.45 23.52 -12.41
CA GLU A 6 63.20 24.21 -12.71
C GLU A 6 62.36 24.29 -11.41
N PRO A 7 61.80 25.45 -11.03
CA PRO A 7 60.89 25.51 -9.90
C PRO A 7 59.45 25.15 -10.35
N GLN A 8 58.93 24.08 -9.77
CA GLN A 8 57.54 23.64 -9.87
C GLN A 8 56.60 24.68 -9.25
N VAL A 9 55.68 25.23 -10.06
CA VAL A 9 54.55 26.05 -9.59
C VAL A 9 53.48 25.10 -9.05
N ALA A 10 53.38 25.00 -7.73
CA ALA A 10 52.29 24.31 -7.05
C ALA A 10 50.99 25.13 -7.21
N VAL A 11 50.19 24.78 -8.21
CA VAL A 11 48.81 25.29 -8.37
C VAL A 11 47.94 24.64 -7.31
N GLY A 12 47.32 25.47 -6.47
CA GLY A 12 46.53 25.07 -5.31
C GLY A 12 45.39 24.10 -5.64
N VAL A 13 45.55 22.85 -5.23
CA VAL A 13 44.50 21.82 -5.22
C VAL A 13 43.70 21.86 -3.91
N GLU A 14 44.27 22.40 -2.82
CA GLU A 14 43.65 22.40 -1.49
C GLU A 14 42.45 23.36 -1.35
N GLY A 15 42.36 24.41 -2.17
CA GLY A 15 41.26 25.39 -2.10
C GLY A 15 39.97 24.91 -2.80
N VAL A 16 40.07 24.04 -3.81
CA VAL A 16 38.92 23.57 -4.60
C VAL A 16 38.25 22.37 -3.92
N THR A 17 39.03 21.50 -3.30
CA THR A 17 38.50 20.35 -2.53
C THR A 17 37.66 20.79 -1.34
N ASN A 18 38.05 21.85 -0.63
CA ASN A 18 37.31 22.32 0.55
C ASN A 18 35.94 22.91 0.19
N ASN A 19 35.82 23.61 -0.94
CA ASN A 19 34.54 24.15 -1.41
C ASN A 19 33.61 23.07 -1.94
N ILE A 20 34.14 22.05 -2.64
CA ILE A 20 33.33 20.92 -3.13
C ILE A 20 32.88 20.01 -1.99
N MET A 21 33.73 19.80 -0.97
CA MET A 21 33.37 19.05 0.24
C MET A 21 32.27 19.77 1.02
N GLY A 22 32.41 21.08 1.20
CA GLY A 22 31.41 21.93 1.85
C GLY A 22 30.09 21.95 1.09
N ASP A 23 30.11 22.08 -0.23
CA ASP A 23 28.89 22.04 -1.06
C ASP A 23 28.24 20.65 -1.05
N GLN A 24 29.03 19.58 -1.01
CA GLN A 24 28.50 18.21 -0.96
C GLN A 24 27.95 17.85 0.42
N GLU A 25 28.57 18.31 1.52
CA GLU A 25 27.99 18.24 2.86
C GLU A 25 26.71 19.09 2.94
N VAL A 26 26.70 20.30 2.36
CA VAL A 26 25.52 21.16 2.34
C VAL A 26 24.41 20.56 1.48
N LEU A 27 24.70 19.89 0.36
CA LEU A 27 23.70 19.18 -0.47
C LEU A 27 23.14 17.93 0.22
N VAL A 28 23.97 17.18 0.96
CA VAL A 28 23.53 16.02 1.74
C VAL A 28 22.74 16.45 2.99
N VAL A 29 23.09 17.59 3.60
CA VAL A 29 22.39 18.16 4.76
C VAL A 29 21.13 18.95 4.34
N THR A 30 21.05 19.46 3.11
CA THR A 30 19.83 20.11 2.57
C THR A 30 18.84 19.16 1.92
N GLN A 31 19.15 17.86 1.79
CA GLN A 31 18.12 16.83 1.66
C GLN A 31 17.45 16.62 3.03
N LYS A 32 16.74 17.69 3.43
CA LYS A 32 15.91 17.80 4.61
C LYS A 32 15.13 16.50 4.73
N HIS A 33 15.35 15.79 5.83
CA HIS A 33 14.63 14.59 6.22
C HIS A 33 13.13 14.91 6.30
N GLN A 34 12.47 14.94 5.15
CA GLN A 34 11.05 15.17 5.08
C GLN A 34 10.41 13.80 5.19
N HIS A 35 10.44 13.29 6.42
CA HIS A 35 9.54 12.23 6.86
C HIS A 35 8.14 12.69 6.48
N TYR A 36 7.55 12.07 5.46
CA TYR A 36 6.17 12.30 5.08
C TYR A 36 5.34 11.30 5.89
N PRO A 37 4.73 11.70 7.03
CA PRO A 37 3.85 10.81 7.75
C PRO A 37 2.72 10.40 6.81
N LEU A 38 2.47 9.10 6.64
CA LEU A 38 1.34 8.67 5.82
C LEU A 38 0.03 9.09 6.52
N PRO A 39 -0.77 10.00 5.95
CA PRO A 39 -2.00 10.49 6.57
C PRO A 39 -3.16 9.48 6.41
N ILE A 40 -2.84 8.17 6.39
CA ILE A 40 -3.80 7.07 6.25
C ILE A 40 -4.32 6.56 7.59
N ILE A 41 -3.68 6.94 8.69
CA ILE A 41 -4.07 6.57 10.06
C ILE A 41 -5.54 6.88 10.37
N PRO A 42 -6.09 8.10 10.11
CA PRO A 42 -7.51 8.37 10.37
C PRO A 42 -8.45 7.50 9.52
N ALA A 43 -8.06 7.19 8.27
CA ALA A 43 -8.83 6.30 7.40
C ALA A 43 -8.84 4.83 7.87
N LEU A 44 -7.79 4.39 8.58
CA LEU A 44 -7.73 3.06 9.17
C LEU A 44 -8.55 2.99 10.47
N TYR A 45 -8.49 4.02 11.31
CA TYR A 45 -9.36 4.12 12.48
C TYR A 45 -10.84 4.23 12.10
N SER A 46 -11.18 4.96 11.04
CA SER A 46 -12.57 5.02 10.56
C SER A 46 -13.06 3.66 10.05
N LYS A 47 -12.21 2.88 9.37
CA LYS A 47 -12.55 1.48 9.02
C LYS A 47 -12.80 0.61 10.25
N LEU A 48 -11.93 0.70 11.27
CA LEU A 48 -12.10 -0.05 12.51
C LEU A 48 -13.41 0.35 13.22
N LEU A 49 -13.69 1.65 13.30
CA LEU A 49 -14.91 2.17 13.90
C LEU A 49 -16.15 1.65 13.17
N LEU A 50 -16.18 1.73 11.84
CA LEU A 50 -17.29 1.23 11.02
C LEU A 50 -17.55 -0.26 11.24
N LEU A 51 -16.48 -1.05 11.39
CA LEU A 51 -16.57 -2.49 11.64
C LEU A 51 -17.15 -2.80 13.04
N VAL A 52 -16.94 -1.94 14.02
CA VAL A 52 -17.53 -2.07 15.38
C VAL A 52 -18.96 -1.53 15.45
N VAL A 53 -19.25 -0.43 14.74
CA VAL A 53 -20.59 0.18 14.70
C VAL A 53 -21.61 -0.74 14.01
N LEU A 54 -21.18 -1.48 12.99
CA LEU A 54 -22.04 -2.40 12.23
C LEU A 54 -22.76 -3.45 13.12
N PRO A 55 -22.08 -4.28 13.94
CA PRO A 55 -22.74 -5.26 14.80
C PRO A 55 -23.56 -4.57 15.91
N VAL A 56 -23.07 -3.46 16.46
CA VAL A 56 -23.83 -2.69 17.47
C VAL A 56 -25.16 -2.19 16.89
N GLY A 57 -25.15 -1.63 15.68
CA GLY A 57 -26.36 -1.29 14.93
C GLY A 57 -27.25 -2.50 14.67
N GLY A 58 -26.64 -3.66 14.37
CA GLY A 58 -27.31 -4.95 14.24
C GLY A 58 -28.13 -5.37 15.46
N PHE A 59 -27.61 -5.14 16.67
CA PHE A 59 -28.29 -5.46 17.93
C PHE A 59 -29.29 -4.39 18.36
N LEU A 60 -29.04 -3.12 18.08
CA LEU A 60 -29.91 -2.02 18.46
C LEU A 60 -31.16 -1.89 17.57
N MET A 61 -31.04 -2.20 16.27
CA MET A 61 -32.13 -2.06 15.30
C MET A 61 -33.44 -2.79 15.72
N PRO A 62 -33.43 -4.07 16.14
CA PRO A 62 -34.66 -4.74 16.57
C PRO A 62 -35.25 -4.21 17.89
N VAL A 63 -34.49 -3.43 18.67
CA VAL A 63 -34.98 -2.81 19.92
C VAL A 63 -35.75 -1.52 19.64
N PHE A 64 -35.32 -0.75 18.63
CA PHE A 64 -35.90 0.55 18.32
C PHE A 64 -36.97 0.51 17.23
N HIS A 65 -36.98 -0.50 16.36
CA HIS A 65 -37.96 -0.62 15.28
C HIS A 65 -39.06 -1.60 15.66
N ASN A 66 -40.13 -1.07 16.27
CA ASN A 66 -41.44 -1.72 16.29
C ASN A 66 -42.09 -1.48 14.91
N GLU A 67 -42.83 -2.46 14.39
CA GLU A 67 -43.22 -2.68 12.98
C GLU A 67 -43.99 -1.57 12.21
N GLU A 68 -43.99 -0.31 12.65
CA GLU A 68 -44.83 0.76 12.11
C GLU A 68 -44.32 1.41 10.80
N THR A 69 -43.06 1.20 10.42
CA THR A 69 -42.36 1.96 9.36
C THR A 69 -42.31 1.28 7.99
N GLY A 70 -43.07 0.20 7.77
CA GLY A 70 -43.19 -0.46 6.46
C GLY A 70 -41.93 -1.15 5.92
N THR A 71 -40.77 -1.00 6.57
CA THR A 71 -39.53 -1.70 6.25
C THR A 71 -39.25 -2.75 7.33
N SER A 72 -39.17 -4.03 6.94
CA SER A 72 -38.82 -5.08 7.89
C SER A 72 -37.39 -4.87 8.42
N SER A 73 -37.18 -5.17 9.71
CA SER A 73 -35.87 -5.04 10.38
C SER A 73 -34.75 -5.76 9.64
N PHE A 74 -35.08 -6.87 8.97
CA PHE A 74 -34.19 -7.62 8.10
C PHE A 74 -33.66 -6.79 6.92
N SER A 75 -34.54 -6.16 6.15
CA SER A 75 -34.16 -5.34 4.98
C SER A 75 -33.38 -4.09 5.41
N GLY A 76 -33.78 -3.46 6.52
CA GLY A 76 -33.07 -2.30 7.06
C GLY A 76 -31.61 -2.62 7.44
N LEU A 77 -31.38 -3.76 8.10
CA LEU A 77 -30.03 -4.23 8.44
C LEU A 77 -29.20 -4.57 7.19
N GLN A 78 -29.84 -5.12 6.15
CA GLN A 78 -29.16 -5.38 4.89
C GLN A 78 -28.69 -4.10 4.20
N TYR A 79 -29.53 -3.06 4.17
CA TYR A 79 -29.14 -1.75 3.61
C TYR A 79 -28.02 -1.10 4.39
N LEU A 80 -28.08 -1.13 5.74
CA LEU A 80 -27.02 -0.60 6.58
C LEU A 80 -25.68 -1.30 6.31
N HIS A 81 -25.68 -2.64 6.15
CA HIS A 81 -24.48 -3.40 5.81
C HIS A 81 -23.89 -2.96 4.46
N VAL A 82 -24.72 -2.86 3.41
CA VAL A 82 -24.29 -2.42 2.08
C VAL A 82 -23.76 -0.99 2.10
N CYS A 83 -24.39 -0.08 2.86
CA CYS A 83 -23.90 1.28 3.05
C CYS A 83 -22.52 1.31 3.72
N VAL A 84 -22.33 0.56 4.82
CA VAL A 84 -21.03 0.45 5.50
C VAL A 84 -19.99 -0.16 4.57
N TRP A 85 -20.33 -1.21 3.82
CA TRP A 85 -19.46 -1.80 2.81
C TRP A 85 -19.00 -0.78 1.76
N ALA A 86 -19.91 0.05 1.24
CA ALA A 86 -19.59 1.08 0.27
C ALA A 86 -18.60 2.12 0.85
N VAL A 87 -18.80 2.55 2.10
CA VAL A 87 -17.87 3.47 2.77
C VAL A 87 -16.50 2.82 2.98
N VAL A 88 -16.45 1.55 3.41
CA VAL A 88 -15.20 0.79 3.56
C VAL A 88 -14.48 0.64 2.22
N MET A 89 -15.23 0.47 1.13
CA MET A 89 -14.69 0.42 -0.24
C MET A 89 -14.03 1.75 -0.62
N LEU A 90 -14.71 2.88 -0.41
CA LEU A 90 -14.15 4.22 -0.66
C LEU A 90 -12.88 4.48 0.16
N LEU A 91 -12.89 4.13 1.45
CA LEU A 91 -11.70 4.24 2.30
C LEU A 91 -10.55 3.36 1.79
N THR A 92 -10.86 2.19 1.24
CA THR A 92 -9.86 1.30 0.63
C THR A 92 -9.26 1.90 -0.64
N TRP A 93 -10.07 2.57 -1.46
CA TRP A 93 -9.57 3.28 -2.64
C TRP A 93 -8.69 4.47 -2.26
N TYR A 94 -9.09 5.25 -1.26
CA TYR A 94 -8.28 6.34 -0.71
C TYR A 94 -6.90 5.82 -0.23
N ILE A 95 -6.89 4.79 0.62
CA ILE A 95 -5.65 4.18 1.13
C ILE A 95 -4.77 3.65 -0.02
N LYS A 96 -5.39 3.08 -1.08
CA LYS A 96 -4.66 2.61 -2.26
C LYS A 96 -4.00 3.76 -3.02
N GLY A 97 -4.65 4.92 -3.12
CA GLY A 97 -4.09 6.13 -3.71
C GLY A 97 -2.85 6.60 -2.95
N GLU A 98 -2.96 6.70 -1.62
CA GLU A 98 -1.86 7.10 -0.75
C GLU A 98 -0.68 6.12 -0.78
N HIS A 99 -0.94 4.81 -0.82
CA HIS A 99 0.12 3.82 -1.01
C HIS A 99 0.80 3.92 -2.38
N LYS A 100 0.07 4.28 -3.45
CA LYS A 100 0.68 4.53 -4.76
C LYS A 100 1.63 5.72 -4.69
N ASN A 101 1.25 6.78 -3.98
CA ASN A 101 2.11 7.93 -3.73
C ASN A 101 3.36 7.49 -2.94
N SER A 102 3.17 6.78 -1.83
CA SER A 102 4.27 6.27 -0.98
C SER A 102 5.26 5.37 -1.74
N ARG A 103 4.79 4.60 -2.73
CA ARG A 103 5.66 3.80 -3.60
C ARG A 103 6.57 4.65 -4.48
N ILE A 104 6.12 5.82 -4.93
CA ILE A 104 6.92 6.76 -5.74
C ILE A 104 8.03 7.40 -4.87
N LEU A 105 7.82 7.50 -3.55
CA LEU A 105 8.79 7.99 -2.58
C LEU A 105 9.87 6.95 -2.17
N GLY A 106 9.84 5.73 -2.72
CA GLY A 106 10.91 4.73 -2.52
C GLY A 106 10.70 3.74 -1.35
N TYR A 107 9.53 3.73 -0.70
CA TYR A 107 9.21 2.78 0.39
C TYR A 107 8.66 1.44 -0.15
N HIS A 108 9.53 0.62 -0.73
CA HIS A 108 9.13 -0.61 -1.43
C HIS A 108 8.84 -1.78 -0.46
N ASP A 109 9.59 -1.91 0.64
CA ASP A 109 9.43 -3.03 1.58
C ASP A 109 8.21 -2.88 2.48
N PHE A 110 7.95 -1.64 2.92
CA PHE A 110 6.72 -1.27 3.60
C PHE A 110 5.49 -1.52 2.70
N TYR A 111 5.59 -1.16 1.41
CA TYR A 111 4.53 -1.39 0.44
C TYR A 111 4.25 -2.89 0.23
N ASN A 112 5.29 -3.71 0.08
CA ASN A 112 5.11 -5.14 -0.17
C ASN A 112 4.45 -5.86 1.02
N SER A 113 4.83 -5.48 2.24
CA SER A 113 4.26 -6.01 3.49
C SER A 113 2.79 -5.60 3.68
N THR A 114 2.41 -4.39 3.27
CA THR A 114 1.07 -3.81 3.54
C THR A 114 0.08 -4.00 2.38
N ARG A 115 0.57 -4.38 1.19
CA ARG A 115 -0.23 -4.53 -0.03
C ARG A 115 -1.37 -5.53 0.11
N HIS A 116 -1.17 -6.60 0.86
CA HIS A 116 -2.21 -7.61 1.03
C HIS A 116 -3.21 -7.21 2.11
N LEU A 117 -2.75 -6.61 3.21
CA LEU A 117 -3.59 -6.26 4.36
C LEU A 117 -4.71 -5.27 4.01
N HIS A 118 -4.45 -4.24 3.19
CA HIS A 118 -5.50 -3.27 2.86
C HIS A 118 -6.62 -3.85 2.00
N ARG A 119 -6.35 -4.92 1.23
CA ARG A 119 -7.35 -5.58 0.37
C ARG A 119 -8.15 -6.63 1.12
N THR A 120 -7.53 -7.31 2.09
CA THR A 120 -8.15 -8.40 2.85
C THR A 120 -9.47 -7.98 3.50
N THR A 121 -9.53 -6.82 4.16
CA THR A 121 -10.77 -6.32 4.79
C THR A 121 -11.91 -6.14 3.79
N PHE A 122 -11.62 -5.61 2.61
CA PHE A 122 -12.63 -5.43 1.56
C PHE A 122 -13.13 -6.78 1.03
N TYR A 123 -12.24 -7.75 0.83
CA TYR A 123 -12.64 -9.09 0.37
C TYR A 123 -13.48 -9.83 1.41
N ILE A 124 -13.13 -9.73 2.70
CA ILE A 124 -13.93 -10.30 3.80
C ILE A 124 -15.34 -9.71 3.79
N MET A 125 -15.44 -8.37 3.74
CA MET A 125 -16.75 -7.68 3.75
C MET A 125 -17.61 -8.00 2.52
N SER A 126 -16.96 -8.19 1.37
CA SER A 126 -17.63 -8.59 0.14
C SER A 126 -18.09 -10.05 0.19
N GLY A 127 -17.30 -10.93 0.82
CA GLY A 127 -17.69 -12.31 1.11
C GLY A 127 -18.90 -12.37 2.04
N GLY A 128 -18.95 -11.54 3.08
CA GLY A 128 -20.12 -11.41 3.95
C GLY A 128 -21.36 -10.96 3.18
N ASN A 129 -21.25 -10.00 2.27
CA ASN A 129 -22.37 -9.60 1.39
C ASN A 129 -22.94 -10.79 0.57
N VAL A 130 -22.07 -11.65 0.02
CA VAL A 130 -22.51 -12.85 -0.71
C VAL A 130 -23.23 -13.81 0.22
N ILE A 131 -22.69 -14.08 1.42
CA ILE A 131 -23.31 -14.95 2.42
C ILE A 131 -24.68 -14.39 2.85
N LEU A 132 -24.78 -13.08 3.08
CA LEU A 132 -26.02 -12.40 3.44
C LEU A 132 -27.06 -12.45 2.31
N MET A 133 -26.63 -12.34 1.06
CA MET A 133 -27.52 -12.46 -0.09
C MET A 133 -28.08 -13.89 -0.21
N VAL A 134 -27.25 -14.91 0.00
CA VAL A 134 -27.71 -16.30 0.08
C VAL A 134 -28.69 -16.48 1.24
N LEU A 135 -28.37 -15.94 2.42
CA LEU A 135 -29.25 -15.98 3.59
C LEU A 135 -30.60 -15.31 3.30
N ALA A 136 -30.62 -14.17 2.61
CA ALA A 136 -31.84 -13.48 2.21
C ALA A 136 -32.70 -14.32 1.25
N CYS A 137 -32.10 -15.00 0.28
CA CYS A 137 -32.81 -15.93 -0.58
C CYS A 137 -33.39 -17.11 0.21
N LEU A 138 -32.60 -17.72 1.11
CA LEU A 138 -33.06 -18.83 1.94
C LEU A 138 -34.21 -18.42 2.85
N VAL A 139 -34.14 -17.25 3.49
CA VAL A 139 -35.22 -16.73 4.34
C VAL A 139 -36.48 -16.50 3.51
N ARG A 140 -36.36 -15.93 2.31
CA ARG A 140 -37.52 -15.70 1.42
C ARG A 140 -38.17 -17.00 0.96
N ASP A 141 -37.36 -17.97 0.54
CA ASP A 141 -37.85 -19.16 -0.14
C ASP A 141 -38.34 -20.22 0.86
N TYR A 142 -37.73 -20.32 2.05
CA TYR A 142 -38.08 -21.32 3.08
C TYR A 142 -38.88 -20.77 4.25
N CYS A 143 -38.82 -19.48 4.57
CA CYS A 143 -39.58 -18.89 5.68
C CYS A 143 -40.86 -18.17 5.20
N MET A 144 -41.60 -18.81 4.28
CA MET A 144 -42.81 -18.27 3.66
C MET A 144 -43.89 -17.90 4.68
N GLY A 145 -44.25 -16.61 4.67
CA GLY A 145 -45.47 -16.11 5.30
C GLY A 145 -45.44 -14.64 5.73
N GLY A 146 -44.32 -13.92 5.61
CA GLY A 146 -44.26 -12.49 5.98
C GLY A 146 -44.55 -12.21 7.47
N SER A 147 -44.49 -13.25 8.31
CA SER A 147 -44.72 -13.19 9.74
C SER A 147 -43.39 -13.38 10.46
N VAL A 148 -43.17 -12.61 11.53
CA VAL A 148 -42.02 -12.65 12.49
C VAL A 148 -41.85 -14.01 13.19
N SER A 149 -42.61 -15.02 12.78
CA SER A 149 -42.57 -16.37 13.33
C SER A 149 -41.35 -17.19 12.86
N ARG A 150 -41.02 -18.17 13.70
CA ARG A 150 -39.84 -19.04 13.67
C ARG A 150 -39.63 -19.69 12.28
N CYS A 151 -38.42 -19.56 11.72
CA CYS A 151 -37.99 -20.29 10.51
C CYS A 151 -37.82 -21.80 10.74
N SER A 152 -37.71 -22.25 11.99
CA SER A 152 -37.50 -23.65 12.35
C SER A 152 -38.41 -24.07 13.50
N VAL A 153 -39.02 -25.24 13.37
CA VAL A 153 -39.87 -25.86 14.41
C VAL A 153 -39.03 -26.26 15.64
N ASN A 154 -37.73 -26.55 15.44
CA ASN A 154 -36.84 -27.08 16.49
C ASN A 154 -35.91 -26.04 17.10
N ILE A 155 -35.70 -24.90 16.44
CA ILE A 155 -34.74 -23.87 16.86
C ILE A 155 -35.45 -22.50 16.81
N SER A 156 -35.57 -21.83 17.96
CA SER A 156 -36.27 -20.55 18.10
C SER A 156 -35.46 -19.34 17.60
N LEU A 157 -34.79 -19.45 16.45
CA LEU A 157 -34.01 -18.34 15.87
C LEU A 157 -34.86 -17.56 14.85
N SER A 158 -34.95 -16.25 15.06
CA SER A 158 -35.52 -15.30 14.10
C SER A 158 -34.56 -15.10 12.90
N PRO A 159 -35.05 -14.81 11.68
CA PRO A 159 -34.22 -14.44 10.53
C PRO A 159 -33.15 -13.39 10.85
N VAL A 160 -33.49 -12.41 11.71
CA VAL A 160 -32.60 -11.33 12.14
C VAL A 160 -31.42 -11.87 12.95
N ASN A 161 -31.61 -12.93 13.74
CA ASN A 161 -30.55 -13.54 14.55
C ASN A 161 -29.50 -14.20 13.65
N TYR A 162 -29.89 -14.82 12.54
CA TYR A 162 -28.95 -15.39 11.57
C TYR A 162 -28.09 -14.30 10.91
N GLN A 163 -28.69 -13.15 10.61
CA GLN A 163 -27.97 -11.99 10.08
C GLN A 163 -26.99 -11.40 11.11
N GLN A 164 -27.39 -11.27 12.38
CA GLN A 164 -26.52 -10.84 13.47
C GLN A 164 -25.32 -11.78 13.68
N ILE A 165 -25.55 -13.10 13.66
CA ILE A 165 -24.48 -14.10 13.76
C ILE A 165 -23.49 -13.94 12.60
N THR A 166 -24.00 -13.71 11.38
CA THR A 166 -23.16 -13.50 10.20
C THR A 166 -22.31 -12.24 10.34
N PHE A 167 -22.88 -11.12 10.80
CA PHE A 167 -22.13 -9.90 11.09
C PHE A 167 -21.05 -10.10 12.15
N LEU A 168 -21.37 -10.80 13.25
CA LEU A 168 -20.40 -11.10 14.29
C LEU A 168 -19.23 -11.92 13.75
N LEU A 169 -19.50 -12.96 12.97
CA LEU A 169 -18.48 -13.81 12.38
C LEU A 169 -17.58 -13.02 11.40
N GLU A 170 -18.19 -12.19 10.56
CA GLU A 170 -17.47 -11.31 9.64
C GLU A 170 -16.54 -10.34 10.40
N VAL A 171 -17.03 -9.71 11.46
CA VAL A 171 -16.27 -8.76 12.29
C VAL A 171 -15.12 -9.45 13.02
N VAL A 172 -15.37 -10.62 13.63
CA VAL A 172 -14.34 -11.40 14.34
C VAL A 172 -13.19 -11.77 13.41
N ILE A 173 -13.49 -12.11 12.15
CA ILE A 173 -12.46 -12.42 11.15
C ILE A 173 -11.78 -11.14 10.67
N ALA A 174 -12.50 -10.04 10.43
CA ALA A 174 -11.95 -8.81 9.85
C ALA A 174 -11.11 -7.96 10.82
N ILE A 175 -11.49 -7.86 12.10
CA ILE A 175 -10.80 -7.06 13.13
C ILE A 175 -9.28 -7.34 13.20
N PRO A 176 -8.80 -8.60 13.33
CA PRO A 176 -7.37 -8.85 13.52
C PRO A 176 -6.53 -8.38 12.32
N PHE A 177 -7.05 -8.47 11.09
CA PHE A 177 -6.36 -7.95 9.91
C PHE A 177 -6.25 -6.42 9.93
N VAL A 178 -7.32 -5.73 10.34
CA VAL A 178 -7.31 -4.26 10.46
C VAL A 178 -6.37 -3.81 11.57
N ILE A 179 -6.37 -4.48 12.73
CA ILE A 179 -5.44 -4.17 13.83
C ILE A 179 -3.99 -4.37 13.40
N LYS A 180 -3.68 -5.52 12.77
CA LYS A 180 -2.33 -5.79 12.24
C LYS A 180 -1.88 -4.69 11.27
N HIS A 181 -2.78 -4.21 10.43
CA HIS A 181 -2.50 -3.11 9.51
C HIS A 181 -2.22 -1.80 10.25
N ILE A 182 -3.04 -1.44 11.24
CA ILE A 182 -2.83 -0.24 12.07
C ILE A 182 -1.47 -0.30 12.78
N VAL A 183 -1.13 -1.43 13.41
CA VAL A 183 0.15 -1.59 14.11
C VAL A 183 1.33 -1.39 13.15
N PHE A 184 1.24 -1.93 11.93
CA PHE A 184 2.30 -1.79 10.94
C PHE A 184 2.49 -0.32 10.53
N VAL A 185 1.40 0.40 10.27
CA VAL A 185 1.43 1.82 9.90
C VAL A 185 1.89 2.71 11.05
N VAL A 186 1.43 2.44 12.28
CA VAL A 186 1.85 3.20 13.47
C VAL A 186 3.33 2.96 13.77
N ARG A 187 3.81 1.72 13.69
CA ARG A 187 5.23 1.42 13.85
C ARG A 187 6.08 2.11 12.79
N PHE A 188 5.63 2.13 11.54
CA PHE A 188 6.31 2.84 10.47
C PHE A 188 6.35 4.36 10.71
N ASN A 189 5.21 4.95 11.12
CA ASN A 189 5.15 6.38 11.40
C ASN A 189 5.97 6.78 12.64
N ALA A 190 6.01 5.92 13.66
CA ALA A 190 6.79 6.13 14.88
C ALA A 190 8.30 5.92 14.65
N ALA A 191 8.67 4.99 13.77
CA ALA A 191 10.06 4.74 13.41
C ALA A 191 10.67 5.88 12.56
N ALA A 192 9.84 6.81 12.05
CA ALA A 192 10.26 7.86 11.12
C ALA A 192 11.21 7.32 10.04
N ALA A 193 10.90 6.12 9.53
CA ALA A 193 11.86 5.33 8.77
C ALA A 193 12.31 6.12 7.53
N PRO A 194 13.63 6.33 7.33
CA PRO A 194 14.12 6.96 6.11
C PRO A 194 13.76 6.08 4.90
N PRO A 195 13.63 6.68 3.69
CA PRO A 195 13.33 5.93 2.47
C PRO A 195 14.31 4.75 2.30
N ASP A 196 13.80 3.59 1.90
CA ASP A 196 14.55 2.31 1.85
C ASP A 196 15.86 2.45 1.05
N THR A 197 15.86 3.27 -0.01
CA THR A 197 17.05 3.59 -0.84
C THR A 197 18.15 4.34 -0.09
N LEU A 198 17.80 5.09 0.96
CA LEU A 198 18.71 5.82 1.82
C LEU A 198 19.13 4.98 3.03
N ALA A 199 18.26 4.08 3.51
CA ALA A 199 18.58 3.18 4.62
C ALA A 199 19.71 2.19 4.25
N ASP A 200 19.69 1.64 3.03
CA ASP A 200 20.78 0.79 2.52
C ASP A 200 22.09 1.58 2.35
N ASP A 201 22.02 2.81 1.81
CA ASP A 201 23.20 3.67 1.65
C ASP A 201 23.77 4.11 3.02
N LEU A 202 22.91 4.38 4.01
CA LEU A 202 23.31 4.77 5.36
C LEU A 202 23.88 3.59 6.17
N ALA A 203 23.26 2.40 6.11
CA ALA A 203 23.78 1.21 6.77
C ALA A 203 25.14 0.79 6.20
N PHE A 204 25.32 0.96 4.89
CA PHE A 204 26.60 0.81 4.21
C PHE A 204 27.63 1.85 4.69
N ARG A 205 27.25 3.13 4.82
CA ARG A 205 28.12 4.20 5.31
C ARG A 205 28.49 4.10 6.79
N ILE A 206 27.59 3.60 7.64
CA ILE A 206 27.82 3.45 9.09
C ILE A 206 28.72 2.24 9.40
N SER A 207 28.72 1.21 8.54
CA SER A 207 29.49 -0.02 8.77
C SER A 207 31.00 0.11 8.54
N GLY A 208 31.54 1.30 8.26
CA GLY A 208 32.99 1.53 8.28
C GLY A 208 33.43 2.92 7.81
N PRO A 209 34.24 3.67 8.60
CA PRO A 209 34.65 5.05 8.30
C PRO A 209 35.82 5.17 7.30
N GLU A 210 36.04 4.18 6.43
CA GLU A 210 37.19 4.11 5.50
C GLU A 210 36.75 3.73 4.08
N SER A 211 35.73 4.39 3.53
CA SER A 211 35.50 4.33 2.07
C SER A 211 35.04 5.67 1.50
N TYR A 212 35.97 6.63 1.55
CA TYR A 212 36.03 7.68 0.55
C TYR A 212 35.97 7.05 -0.84
N VAL A 213 34.97 7.44 -1.62
CA VAL A 213 34.89 7.43 -3.09
C VAL A 213 35.72 6.32 -3.75
N GLY A 214 35.15 5.12 -3.82
CA GLY A 214 35.73 4.03 -4.59
C GLY A 214 34.91 2.77 -4.43
N VAL A 215 34.25 2.34 -5.50
CA VAL A 215 33.64 1.00 -5.60
C VAL A 215 34.71 -0.02 -5.24
N ARG A 216 34.63 -0.61 -4.04
CA ARG A 216 35.60 -1.59 -3.56
C ARG A 216 34.93 -2.93 -3.30
N GLY A 217 35.02 -3.76 -4.33
CA GLY A 217 34.87 -5.20 -4.31
C GLY A 217 34.89 -5.72 -5.74
N PRO A 218 35.76 -6.67 -6.13
CA PRO A 218 35.67 -7.27 -7.47
C PRO A 218 34.27 -7.84 -7.70
N SER A 219 33.64 -8.43 -6.68
CA SER A 219 32.28 -8.98 -6.76
C SER A 219 31.16 -7.94 -6.86
N SER A 220 31.29 -6.76 -6.22
CA SER A 220 30.27 -5.71 -6.31
C SER A 220 30.39 -4.90 -7.61
N LEU A 221 31.62 -4.64 -8.06
CA LEU A 221 31.89 -4.08 -9.38
C LEU A 221 31.43 -5.03 -10.48
N GLU A 222 31.76 -6.32 -10.39
CA GLU A 222 31.35 -7.35 -11.34
C GLU A 222 29.83 -7.47 -11.40
N TRP A 223 29.15 -7.49 -10.26
CA TRP A 223 27.67 -7.51 -10.23
C TRP A 223 27.05 -6.25 -10.83
N VAL A 224 27.58 -5.05 -10.53
CA VAL A 224 27.10 -3.80 -11.13
C VAL A 224 27.39 -3.76 -12.63
N LEU A 225 28.58 -4.20 -13.05
CA LEU A 225 28.97 -4.27 -14.46
C LEU A 225 28.12 -5.28 -15.22
N GLU A 226 27.82 -6.43 -14.63
CA GLU A 226 26.95 -7.44 -15.21
C GLU A 226 25.52 -6.89 -15.36
N ARG A 227 25.02 -6.19 -14.33
CA ARG A 227 23.71 -5.54 -14.40
C ARG A 227 23.65 -4.40 -15.42
N GLN A 228 24.73 -3.63 -15.57
CA GLN A 228 24.82 -2.59 -16.59
C GLN A 228 24.98 -3.18 -18.00
N ALA A 229 25.70 -4.29 -18.15
CA ALA A 229 25.84 -5.00 -19.41
C ALA A 229 24.48 -5.53 -19.89
N ASP A 230 23.68 -6.12 -19.00
CA ASP A 230 22.30 -6.54 -19.30
C ASP A 230 21.44 -5.37 -19.78
N LEU A 231 21.51 -4.24 -19.08
CA LEU A 231 20.74 -3.05 -19.43
C LEU A 231 21.16 -2.48 -20.79
N LEU A 232 22.47 -2.45 -21.06
CA LEU A 232 23.04 -2.02 -22.34
C LEU A 232 22.59 -2.93 -23.48
N GLN A 233 22.54 -4.24 -23.27
CA GLN A 233 22.03 -5.19 -24.27
C GLN A 233 20.56 -4.95 -24.58
N VAL A 234 19.72 -4.72 -23.55
CA VAL A 234 18.30 -4.41 -23.74
C VAL A 234 18.12 -3.09 -24.51
N LEU A 235 18.88 -2.05 -24.15
CA LEU A 235 18.84 -0.76 -24.84
C LEU A 235 19.28 -0.88 -26.29
N ARG A 236 20.37 -1.61 -26.57
CA ARG A 236 20.87 -1.85 -27.92
C ARG A 236 19.87 -2.63 -28.77
N HIS A 237 19.23 -3.65 -28.19
CA HIS A 237 18.18 -4.41 -28.85
C HIS A 237 17.00 -3.51 -29.22
N ARG A 238 16.51 -2.69 -28.27
CA ARG A 238 15.42 -1.74 -28.53
C ARG A 238 15.78 -0.71 -29.60
N ASN A 239 17.01 -0.19 -29.59
CA ASN A 239 17.46 0.77 -30.60
C ASN A 239 17.52 0.14 -32.01
N SER A 240 17.96 -1.12 -32.10
CA SER A 240 17.97 -1.86 -33.37
C SER A 240 16.56 -2.09 -33.94
N LEU A 241 15.58 -2.41 -33.08
CA LEU A 241 14.19 -2.57 -33.48
C LEU A 241 13.58 -1.24 -33.94
N LEU A 242 13.84 -0.16 -33.21
CA LEU A 242 13.39 1.18 -33.59
C LEU A 242 14.00 1.61 -34.94
N THR A 243 15.27 1.32 -35.18
CA THR A 243 15.94 1.62 -36.45
C THR A 243 15.31 0.83 -37.61
N GLN A 244 14.99 -0.45 -37.41
CA GLN A 244 14.29 -1.26 -38.40
C GLN A 244 12.88 -0.73 -38.69
N GLN A 245 12.15 -0.32 -37.65
CA GLN A 245 10.84 0.29 -37.81
C GLN A 245 10.91 1.59 -38.61
N VAL A 246 11.84 2.49 -38.26
CA VAL A 246 12.06 3.75 -39.00
C VAL A 246 12.39 3.46 -40.46
N PHE A 247 13.32 2.54 -40.74
CA PHE A 247 13.70 2.17 -42.11
C PHE A 247 12.51 1.61 -42.91
N SER A 248 11.70 0.73 -42.30
CA SER A 248 10.52 0.17 -42.95
C SER A 248 9.47 1.23 -43.27
N LEU A 249 9.30 2.23 -42.41
CA LEU A 249 8.37 3.35 -42.62
C LEU A 249 8.90 4.30 -43.71
N THR A 250 10.20 4.61 -43.72
CA THR A 250 10.79 5.45 -44.79
C THR A 250 10.68 4.77 -46.14
N GLN A 251 10.87 3.45 -46.22
CA GLN A 251 10.73 2.69 -47.46
C GLN A 251 9.27 2.68 -47.97
N GLN A 252 8.29 2.62 -47.06
CA GLN A 252 6.87 2.72 -47.42
C GLN A 252 6.51 4.11 -47.95
N LEU A 253 7.09 5.17 -47.38
CA LEU A 253 6.89 6.55 -47.84
C LEU A 253 7.54 6.85 -49.19
N GLU A 254 8.67 6.22 -49.52
CA GLU A 254 9.31 6.37 -50.84
C GLU A 254 8.56 5.63 -51.97
N GLN A 255 7.67 4.69 -51.63
CA GLN A 255 6.88 3.91 -52.59
C GLN A 255 5.47 4.46 -52.81
N SER A 256 5.05 5.49 -52.05
CA SER A 256 3.78 6.22 -52.19
C SER A 256 3.95 7.55 -52.91
#